data_AF-A2E6W9-F1
#
_entry.id   AF-A2E6W9-F1
#
_cell.length_a   1.000
_cell.length_b   1.000
_cell.length_c   1.000
_cell.angle_alpha   90.00
_cell.angle_beta   90.00
_cell.angle_gamma   90.00
#
_symmetry.space_group_name_H-M   'P 1'
#
loop_
_entity.id
_entity.type
_entity.pdbx_description
1 polymer ?
#
loop_
_entity_poly.entity_id
_entity_poly.type
_entity_poly.pdbx_seq_one_letter_code
_entity_poly.pdbx_strand_id
1 'polypeptide(L)'
;MAAETSQAAVSAIAALQKRLRELEDEQKNLQSQIEQYNKHWSFNNEEFERREKSVAEITAKAYKMTQENAHVLVQIQEERKRKLELKNQILDLQDEIDECGDLEQSTRVKKGSVKQVSINYNKILDDYETLLALLFEPPQLVGRKHDFKMCKSDYDIDLLPTTMRRIAQQLEALPDNYKSQNLPTKRAIIQGLVYSREETRKLKEKIYALEKKRNTSTTPRSLTFEINKYIQQFNILSGEMKRFKF
;
A
#
# COMPACT_ATOMS: atom_id res chain seq x y z
N MET A 1 -6.00 62.30 135.99
CA MET A 1 -5.27 61.04 135.70
C MET A 1 -6.16 59.88 135.26
N ALA A 2 -7.05 59.30 136.07
CA ALA A 2 -7.86 58.13 135.64
C ALA A 2 -8.87 58.40 134.51
N ALA A 3 -9.47 59.60 134.46
CA ALA A 3 -10.38 60.01 133.39
C ALA A 3 -9.68 60.28 132.04
N GLU A 4 -8.47 60.84 132.07
CA GLU A 4 -7.67 61.14 130.86
C GLU A 4 -7.15 59.86 130.21
N THR A 5 -6.74 58.87 131.01
CA THR A 5 -6.37 57.54 130.51
C THR A 5 -7.57 56.80 129.90
N SER A 6 -8.77 56.99 130.43
CA SER A 6 -10.00 56.41 129.87
C SER A 6 -10.39 57.06 128.54
N GLN A 7 -10.24 58.38 128.40
CA GLN A 7 -10.55 59.10 127.16
C GLN A 7 -9.54 58.79 126.05
N ALA A 8 -8.25 58.66 126.39
CA ALA A 8 -7.22 58.20 125.46
C ALA A 8 -7.47 56.77 124.97
N ALA A 9 -7.89 55.86 125.86
CA ALA A 9 -8.23 54.49 125.49
C ALA A 9 -9.45 54.43 124.54
N VAL A 10 -10.51 55.22 124.79
CA VAL A 10 -11.68 55.30 123.90
C VAL A 10 -11.31 55.86 122.52
N SER A 11 -10.46 56.90 122.46
CA SER A 11 -9.95 57.45 121.20
C SER A 11 -9.13 56.42 120.41
N ALA A 12 -8.26 55.65 121.10
CA ALA A 12 -7.48 54.58 120.49
C ALA A 12 -8.38 53.46 119.93
N ILE A 13 -9.42 53.05 120.67
CA ILE A 13 -10.40 52.07 120.20
C ILE A 13 -11.15 52.60 118.97
N ALA A 14 -11.58 53.86 118.97
CA ALA A 14 -12.25 54.46 117.82
C ALA A 14 -11.33 54.53 116.58
N ALA A 15 -10.05 54.87 116.76
CA ALA A 15 -9.06 54.85 115.69
C ALA A 15 -8.81 53.45 115.13
N LEU A 16 -8.73 52.43 116.00
CA LEU A 16 -8.62 51.03 115.59
C LEU A 16 -9.86 50.56 114.84
N GLN A 17 -11.07 50.88 115.31
CA GLN A 17 -12.33 50.55 114.63
C GLN A 17 -12.47 51.23 113.27
N LYS A 18 -11.93 52.45 113.12
CA LYS A 18 -11.87 53.13 111.82
C LYS A 18 -10.90 52.41 110.88
N ARG A 19 -9.70 52.08 111.37
CA ARG A 19 -8.69 51.36 110.58
C ARG A 19 -9.16 49.96 110.16
N LEU A 20 -9.89 49.27 111.04
CA LEU A 20 -10.45 47.95 110.76
C LEU A 20 -11.48 48.04 109.63
N ARG A 21 -12.37 49.03 109.64
CA ARG A 21 -13.31 49.28 108.53
C ARG A 21 -12.61 49.61 107.21
N GLU A 22 -11.58 50.45 107.24
CA GLU A 22 -10.77 50.75 106.03
C GLU A 22 -10.15 49.48 105.45
N LEU A 23 -9.60 48.60 106.30
CA LEU A 23 -9.02 47.33 105.88
C LEU A 23 -10.06 46.34 105.35
N GLU A 24 -11.27 46.30 105.95
CA GLU A 24 -12.39 45.49 105.45
C GLU A 24 -12.86 45.95 104.06
N ASP A 25 -12.97 47.26 103.84
CA ASP A 25 -13.33 47.85 102.55
C ASP A 25 -12.24 47.60 101.49
N GLU A 26 -10.97 47.77 101.85
CA GLU A 26 -9.82 47.43 101.00
C GLU A 26 -9.83 45.94 100.64
N GLN A 27 -10.05 45.05 101.61
CA GLN A 27 -10.13 43.61 101.38
C GLN A 27 -11.25 43.26 100.40
N LYS A 28 -12.43 43.86 100.56
CA LYS A 28 -13.57 43.64 99.66
C LYS A 28 -13.27 44.14 98.24
N ASN A 29 -12.62 45.29 98.11
CA ASN A 29 -12.21 45.82 96.80
C ASN A 29 -11.17 44.90 96.14
N LEU A 30 -10.16 44.45 96.89
CA LEU A 30 -9.15 43.51 96.40
C LEU A 30 -9.77 42.18 95.96
N GLN A 31 -10.73 41.64 96.72
CA GLN A 31 -11.46 40.43 96.32
C GLN A 31 -12.21 40.64 95.00
N SER A 32 -12.92 41.76 94.84
CA SER A 32 -13.60 42.09 93.59
C SER A 32 -12.62 42.24 92.42
N GLN A 33 -11.44 42.81 92.63
CA GLN A 33 -10.43 42.94 91.60
C GLN A 33 -9.86 41.57 91.21
N ILE A 34 -9.57 40.71 92.19
CA ILE A 34 -9.11 39.33 91.95
C ILE A 34 -10.13 38.56 91.11
N GLU A 35 -11.42 38.66 91.44
CA GLU A 35 -12.48 38.03 90.64
C GLU A 35 -12.53 38.55 89.20
N GLN A 36 -12.39 39.86 88.99
CA GLN A 36 -12.34 40.46 87.66
C GLN A 36 -11.12 39.97 86.87
N TYR A 37 -9.94 39.96 87.49
CA TYR A 37 -8.72 39.45 86.85
C TYR A 37 -8.84 37.97 86.50
N ASN A 38 -9.41 37.14 87.38
CA ASN A 38 -9.64 35.72 87.11
C ASN A 38 -10.59 35.51 85.93
N LYS A 39 -11.68 36.29 85.83
CA LYS A 39 -12.59 36.26 84.68
C LYS A 39 -11.87 36.66 83.39
N HIS A 40 -11.08 37.74 83.44
CA HIS A 40 -10.36 38.24 82.28
C HIS A 40 -9.26 37.27 81.83
N TRP A 41 -8.60 36.61 82.78
CA TRP A 41 -7.62 35.57 82.52
C TRP A 41 -8.25 34.34 81.88
N SER A 42 -9.37 33.85 82.42
CA SER A 42 -10.12 32.72 81.84
C SER A 42 -10.56 33.01 80.40
N PHE A 43 -11.13 34.20 80.16
CA PHE A 43 -11.54 34.62 78.81
C PHE A 43 -10.36 34.67 77.85
N ASN A 44 -9.24 35.26 78.27
CA ASN A 44 -8.03 35.35 77.45
C ASN A 44 -7.43 33.97 77.17
N ASN A 45 -7.47 33.05 78.13
CA ASN A 45 -7.00 31.69 77.96
C ASN A 45 -7.86 30.91 76.94
N GLU A 46 -9.18 31.04 77.02
CA GLU A 46 -10.08 30.45 76.02
C GLU A 46 -9.85 31.02 74.61
N GLU A 47 -9.68 32.34 74.49
CA GLU A 47 -9.36 32.99 73.21
C GLU A 47 -8.00 32.53 72.67
N PHE A 48 -7.01 32.36 73.55
CA PHE A 48 -5.70 31.82 73.18
C PHE A 48 -5.83 30.39 72.63
N GLU A 49 -6.53 29.50 73.33
CA GLU A 49 -6.75 28.12 72.89
C GLU A 49 -7.50 28.04 71.55
N ARG A 50 -8.49 28.92 71.32
CA ARG A 50 -9.18 29.00 70.03
C ARG A 50 -8.24 29.42 68.90
N ARG A 51 -7.37 30.41 69.15
CA ARG A 51 -6.39 30.87 68.17
C ARG A 51 -5.34 29.79 67.89
N GLU A 52 -4.88 29.09 68.91
CA GLU A 52 -3.92 28.01 68.76
C GLU A 52 -4.48 26.87 67.89
N LYS A 53 -5.73 26.45 68.14
CA LYS A 53 -6.43 25.47 67.30
C LYS A 53 -6.57 25.94 65.87
N SER A 54 -7.00 27.19 65.66
CA SER A 54 -7.14 27.77 64.32
C SER A 54 -5.81 27.81 63.56
N VAL A 55 -4.71 28.20 64.23
CA VAL A 55 -3.38 28.19 63.63
C VAL A 55 -2.97 26.76 63.27
N ALA A 56 -3.16 25.79 64.17
CA ALA A 56 -2.84 24.39 63.89
C ALA A 56 -3.61 23.84 62.68
N GLU A 57 -4.90 24.15 62.55
CA GLU A 57 -5.73 23.77 61.40
C GLU A 57 -5.26 24.40 60.09
N ILE A 58 -4.95 25.71 60.10
CA ILE A 58 -4.44 26.43 58.93
C ILE A 58 -3.09 25.86 58.52
N THR A 59 -2.20 25.58 59.47
CA THR A 59 -0.89 24.98 59.21
C THR A 59 -1.04 23.58 58.61
N ALA A 60 -1.92 22.74 59.16
CA ALA A 60 -2.19 21.42 58.61
C ALA A 60 -2.74 21.49 57.18
N LYS A 61 -3.65 22.43 56.91
CA LYS A 61 -4.19 22.68 55.56
C LYS A 61 -3.11 23.14 54.60
N ALA A 62 -2.22 24.05 55.03
CA ALA A 62 -1.10 24.52 54.23
C ALA A 62 -0.14 23.37 53.86
N TYR A 63 0.20 22.50 54.81
CA TYR A 63 1.02 21.31 54.54
C TYR A 63 0.36 20.35 53.54
N LYS A 64 -0.95 20.12 53.66
CA LYS A 64 -1.67 19.29 52.69
C LYS A 64 -1.64 19.90 51.28
N MET A 65 -1.87 21.21 51.18
CA MET A 65 -1.81 21.91 49.90
C MET A 65 -0.41 21.89 49.27
N THR A 66 0.66 22.02 50.07
CA THR A 66 2.03 21.93 49.53
C THR A 66 2.35 20.52 49.04
N GLN A 67 1.88 19.49 49.74
CA GLN A 67 2.04 18.10 49.30
C GLN A 67 1.26 17.81 48.01
N GLU A 68 0.01 18.28 47.91
CA GLU A 68 -0.79 18.16 46.69
C GLU A 68 -0.15 18.89 45.50
N ASN A 69 0.35 20.11 45.72
CA ASN A 69 1.06 20.87 44.69
C ASN A 69 2.34 20.16 44.23
N ALA A 70 3.09 19.55 45.15
CA ALA A 70 4.29 18.78 44.80
C ALA A 70 3.93 17.58 43.91
N HIS A 71 2.85 16.87 44.22
CA HIS A 71 2.37 15.76 43.40
C HIS A 71 1.94 16.22 42.00
N VAL A 72 1.17 17.31 41.91
CA VAL A 72 0.75 17.88 40.62
C VAL A 72 1.96 18.31 39.77
N LEU A 73 3.00 18.86 40.38
CA LEU A 73 4.23 19.22 39.65
C LEU A 73 4.93 18.00 39.04
N VAL A 74 4.98 16.88 39.75
CA VAL A 74 5.53 15.62 39.22
C VAL A 74 4.69 15.15 38.03
N GLN A 75 3.37 15.13 38.15
CA GLN A 75 2.47 14.75 37.05
C GLN A 75 2.66 15.65 35.81
N ILE A 76 2.81 16.97 36.01
CA ILE A 76 3.08 17.90 34.91
C ILE A 76 4.41 17.57 34.21
N GLN A 77 5.45 17.18 34.96
CA GLN A 77 6.73 16.78 34.38
C GLN A 77 6.61 15.49 33.57
N GLU A 78 5.88 14.50 34.08
CA GLU A 78 5.61 13.24 33.38
C GLU A 78 4.83 13.48 32.08
N GLU A 79 3.77 14.29 32.13
CA GLU A 79 2.98 14.63 30.94
C GLU A 79 3.78 15.44 29.91
N ARG A 80 4.69 16.32 30.36
CA ARG A 80 5.62 17.01 29.46
C ARG A 80 6.57 16.04 28.76
N LYS A 81 7.08 15.03 29.48
CA LYS A 81 7.92 13.99 28.91
C LYS A 81 7.15 13.16 27.89
N ARG A 82 5.94 12.71 28.25
CA ARG A 82 5.04 11.97 27.35
C ARG A 82 4.70 12.76 26.09
N LYS A 83 4.44 14.06 26.22
CA LYS A 83 4.20 14.94 25.07
C LYS A 83 5.41 15.01 24.14
N LEU A 84 6.63 15.05 24.68
CA LEU A 84 7.85 15.06 23.86
C LEU A 84 8.01 13.73 23.11
N GLU A 85 7.79 12.60 23.79
CA GLU A 85 7.83 11.27 23.19
C GLU A 85 6.82 11.12 22.05
N LEU A 86 5.57 11.55 22.27
CA LEU A 86 4.52 11.55 21.23
C LEU A 86 4.87 12.45 20.04
N LYS A 87 5.49 13.61 20.30
CA LYS A 87 5.92 14.51 19.22
C LYS A 87 6.99 13.85 18.35
N ASN A 88 7.93 13.14 18.95
CA ASN A 88 8.95 12.41 18.21
C ASN A 88 8.33 11.27 17.39
N GLN A 89 7.41 10.49 17.97
CA GLN A 89 6.70 9.45 17.23
C GLN A 89 5.92 9.99 16.04
N ILE A 90 5.31 11.18 16.16
CA ILE A 90 4.63 11.82 15.02
C ILE A 90 5.62 12.17 13.91
N LEU A 91 6.82 12.67 14.25
CA LEU A 91 7.84 12.98 13.25
C LEU A 91 8.33 11.70 12.56
N ASP A 92 8.64 10.65 13.32
CA ASP A 92 9.08 9.36 12.78
C ASP A 92 8.02 8.78 11.81
N LEU A 93 6.73 8.83 12.18
CA LEU A 93 5.64 8.38 11.32
C LEU A 93 5.43 9.26 10.08
N GLN A 94 5.71 10.56 10.18
CA GLN A 94 5.67 11.46 9.02
C GLN A 94 6.77 11.11 8.02
N ASP A 95 7.99 10.85 8.52
CA ASP A 95 9.12 10.43 7.68
C ASP A 95 8.81 9.08 6.98
N GLU A 96 8.22 8.11 7.68
CA GLU A 96 7.79 6.83 7.09
C GLU A 96 6.72 6.99 5.99
N ILE A 97 5.77 7.91 6.18
CA ILE A 97 4.73 8.21 5.17
C ILE A 97 5.36 8.83 3.93
N ASP A 98 6.29 9.77 4.09
CA ASP A 98 6.97 10.44 2.99
C ASP A 98 7.82 9.44 2.19
N GLU A 99 8.57 8.56 2.86
CA GLU A 99 9.33 7.48 2.21
C GLU A 99 8.42 6.53 1.41
N CYS A 100 7.25 6.18 1.96
CA CYS A 100 6.28 5.33 1.27
C CYS A 100 5.70 6.02 0.02
N GLY A 101 5.42 7.32 0.11
CA GLY A 101 4.96 8.14 -1.02
C GLY A 101 5.95 8.15 -2.19
N ASP A 102 7.24 8.31 -1.89
CA ASP A 102 8.32 8.29 -2.89
C ASP A 102 8.43 6.91 -3.59
N LEU A 103 8.30 5.82 -2.82
CA LEU A 103 8.30 4.47 -3.37
C LEU A 103 7.10 4.21 -4.29
N GLU A 104 5.91 4.68 -3.92
CA GLU A 104 4.72 4.57 -4.78
C GLU A 104 4.89 5.35 -6.09
N GLN A 105 5.45 6.56 -6.03
CA GLN A 105 5.68 7.36 -7.22
C GLN A 105 6.71 6.70 -8.15
N SER A 106 7.81 6.18 -7.60
CA SER A 106 8.83 5.43 -8.34
C SER A 106 8.25 4.18 -9.03
N THR A 107 7.40 3.43 -8.33
CA THR A 107 6.74 2.23 -8.91
C THR A 107 5.72 2.58 -9.99
N ARG A 108 4.97 3.70 -9.87
CA ARG A 108 4.07 4.18 -10.92
C ARG A 108 4.83 4.54 -12.20
N VAL A 109 5.95 5.24 -12.10
CA VAL A 109 6.80 5.59 -13.25
C VAL A 109 7.33 4.33 -13.93
N LYS A 110 7.83 3.35 -13.17
CA LYS A 110 8.29 2.06 -13.72
C LYS A 110 7.17 1.27 -14.41
N LYS A 111 5.95 1.25 -13.87
CA LYS A 111 4.79 0.61 -14.53
C LYS A 111 4.43 1.28 -15.86
N GLY A 112 4.57 2.61 -15.96
CA GLY A 112 4.36 3.36 -17.20
C GLY A 112 5.34 2.97 -18.30
N SER A 113 6.64 2.87 -17.97
CA SER A 113 7.67 2.50 -18.95
C SER A 113 7.52 1.05 -19.46
N VAL A 114 7.16 0.10 -18.58
CA VAL A 114 6.93 -1.30 -18.96
C VAL A 114 5.76 -1.43 -19.95
N LYS A 115 4.67 -0.66 -19.76
CA LYS A 115 3.54 -0.66 -20.72
C LYS A 115 3.98 -0.17 -22.10
N GLN A 116 4.79 0.89 -22.16
CA GLN A 116 5.27 1.43 -23.43
C GLN A 116 6.17 0.45 -24.18
N VAL A 117 7.05 -0.24 -23.45
CA VAL A 117 7.92 -1.29 -24.00
C VAL A 117 7.07 -2.46 -24.53
N SER A 118 6.03 -2.89 -23.80
CA SER A 118 5.13 -3.96 -24.25
C SER A 118 4.37 -3.59 -25.53
N ILE A 119 3.91 -2.33 -25.68
CA ILE A 119 3.24 -1.86 -26.89
C ILE A 119 4.19 -1.94 -28.09
N ASN A 120 5.44 -1.52 -27.92
CA ASN A 120 6.45 -1.59 -28.98
C ASN A 120 6.74 -3.04 -29.41
N TYR A 121 6.87 -3.97 -28.46
CA TYR A 121 7.08 -5.39 -28.79
C TYR A 121 5.90 -6.01 -29.53
N ASN A 122 4.66 -5.69 -29.15
CA ASN A 122 3.48 -6.20 -29.85
C ASN A 122 3.42 -5.68 -31.30
N LYS A 123 3.77 -4.41 -31.52
CA LYS A 123 3.84 -3.86 -32.88
C LYS A 123 4.89 -4.58 -33.73
N ILE A 124 6.07 -4.83 -33.18
CA ILE A 124 7.14 -5.58 -33.88
C ILE A 124 6.69 -7.01 -34.21
N LEU A 125 5.95 -7.66 -33.30
CA LEU A 125 5.41 -9.00 -33.55
C LEU A 125 4.39 -9.01 -34.69
N ASP A 126 3.49 -8.04 -34.75
CA ASP A 126 2.52 -7.91 -35.84
C ASP A 126 3.23 -7.64 -37.20
N ASP A 127 4.32 -6.86 -37.20
CA ASP A 127 5.15 -6.63 -38.39
C ASP A 127 5.79 -7.95 -38.88
N TYR A 128 6.31 -8.78 -37.96
CA TYR A 128 6.84 -10.10 -38.31
C TYR A 128 5.77 -11.07 -38.82
N GLU A 129 4.56 -11.06 -38.25
CA GLU A 129 3.43 -11.86 -38.73
C GLU A 129 3.07 -11.49 -40.17
N THR A 130 3.04 -10.19 -40.47
CA THR A 130 2.79 -9.69 -41.83
C THR A 130 3.87 -10.15 -42.82
N LEU A 131 5.13 -10.12 -42.42
CA LEU A 131 6.24 -10.61 -43.25
C LEU A 131 6.17 -12.13 -43.47
N LEU A 132 5.77 -12.90 -42.46
CA LEU A 132 5.60 -14.35 -42.58
C LEU A 132 4.46 -14.70 -43.55
N ALA A 133 3.33 -13.98 -43.47
CA ALA A 133 2.22 -14.15 -44.40
C ALA A 133 2.66 -13.89 -45.85
N LEU A 134 3.43 -12.82 -46.08
CA LEU A 134 3.97 -12.49 -47.40
C LEU A 134 4.99 -13.52 -47.88
N LEU A 135 5.84 -14.03 -46.98
CA LEU A 135 6.88 -14.99 -47.33
C LEU A 135 6.29 -16.35 -47.70
N PHE A 136 5.26 -16.81 -47.01
CA PHE A 136 4.68 -18.13 -47.23
C PHE A 136 3.49 -18.15 -48.19
N GLU A 137 3.20 -17.03 -48.86
CA GLU A 137 2.29 -17.01 -49.98
C GLU A 137 2.80 -17.96 -51.09
N PRO A 138 1.99 -18.93 -51.56
CA PRO A 138 2.43 -19.88 -52.56
C PRO A 138 2.74 -19.14 -53.87
N PRO A 139 3.78 -19.57 -54.61
CA PRO A 139 4.14 -18.95 -55.88
C PRO A 139 2.92 -18.99 -56.83
N GLN A 140 2.71 -17.94 -57.62
CA GLN A 140 1.61 -17.93 -58.61
C GLN A 140 2.10 -18.54 -59.93
N LEU A 141 1.31 -19.39 -60.58
CA LEU A 141 1.58 -19.84 -61.95
C LEU A 141 1.33 -18.66 -62.91
N VAL A 142 2.34 -18.27 -63.68
CA VAL A 142 2.24 -17.14 -64.63
C VAL A 142 2.07 -17.71 -66.03
N GLY A 143 0.89 -17.50 -66.62
CA GLY A 143 0.59 -17.90 -68.01
C GLY A 143 -0.74 -18.65 -68.14
N ARG A 144 -1.68 -18.03 -68.88
CA ARG A 144 -3.10 -18.40 -69.07
C ARG A 144 -3.89 -18.60 -67.77
N LYS A 145 -5.17 -18.21 -67.80
CA LYS A 145 -6.14 -18.58 -66.77
C LYS A 145 -6.27 -20.11 -66.80
N HIS A 146 -5.39 -20.80 -66.10
CA HIS A 146 -5.61 -22.19 -65.71
C HIS A 146 -6.68 -22.15 -64.62
N ASP A 147 -7.91 -21.83 -65.04
CA ASP A 147 -9.14 -22.03 -64.26
C ASP A 147 -9.39 -23.54 -64.18
N PHE A 148 -8.39 -24.30 -63.70
CA PHE A 148 -8.61 -25.66 -63.22
C PHE A 148 -9.37 -25.51 -61.91
N LYS A 149 -10.71 -25.39 -62.03
CA LYS A 149 -11.63 -25.62 -60.92
C LYS A 149 -11.50 -27.10 -60.53
N MET A 150 -10.55 -27.39 -59.64
CA MET A 150 -10.43 -28.68 -58.96
C MET A 150 -11.73 -28.89 -58.17
N CYS A 151 -12.43 -30.00 -58.44
CA CYS A 151 -13.50 -30.45 -57.54
C CYS A 151 -12.87 -31.00 -56.26
N LYS A 152 -13.62 -31.04 -55.15
CA LYS A 152 -13.13 -31.61 -53.87
C LYS A 152 -12.64 -33.07 -54.01
N SER A 153 -13.09 -33.78 -55.05
CA SER A 153 -12.64 -35.13 -55.40
C SER A 153 -11.26 -35.21 -56.06
N ASP A 154 -10.70 -34.09 -56.53
CA ASP A 154 -9.39 -34.02 -57.20
C ASP A 154 -8.24 -33.70 -56.22
N TYR A 155 -8.58 -33.45 -54.95
CA TYR A 155 -7.69 -33.18 -53.82
C TYR A 155 -7.25 -34.47 -53.11
N ASP A 156 -6.86 -35.49 -53.88
CA ASP A 156 -6.35 -36.72 -53.29
C ASP A 156 -4.84 -36.59 -53.02
N ILE A 157 -4.48 -36.52 -51.74
CA ILE A 157 -3.10 -36.46 -51.25
C ILE A 157 -2.31 -37.70 -51.71
N ASP A 158 -2.98 -38.84 -51.94
CA ASP A 158 -2.33 -40.07 -52.41
C ASP A 158 -1.87 -39.99 -53.87
N LEU A 159 -2.32 -39.00 -54.65
CA LEU A 159 -1.82 -38.73 -56.01
C LEU A 159 -0.46 -37.99 -56.01
N LEU A 160 0.01 -37.54 -54.86
CA LEU A 160 1.31 -36.89 -54.72
C LEU A 160 2.46 -37.91 -54.71
N PRO A 161 3.63 -37.58 -55.31
CA PRO A 161 4.87 -38.31 -55.13
C PRO A 161 5.24 -38.42 -53.64
N THR A 162 5.94 -39.48 -53.25
CA THR A 162 6.20 -39.84 -51.83
C THR A 162 6.76 -38.69 -50.98
N THR A 163 7.63 -37.85 -51.55
CA THR A 163 8.21 -36.68 -50.86
C THR A 163 7.17 -35.59 -50.61
N MET A 164 6.37 -35.26 -51.62
CA MET A 164 5.30 -34.26 -51.56
C MET A 164 4.13 -34.72 -50.69
N ARG A 165 3.79 -36.02 -50.74
CA ARG A 165 2.77 -36.64 -49.90
C ARG A 165 3.10 -36.50 -48.42
N ARG A 166 4.36 -36.80 -48.05
CA ARG A 166 4.83 -36.67 -46.67
C ARG A 166 4.75 -35.23 -46.18
N ILE A 167 5.12 -34.26 -47.03
CA ILE A 167 5.03 -32.84 -46.70
C ILE A 167 3.57 -32.40 -46.53
N ALA A 168 2.67 -32.83 -47.43
CA ALA A 168 1.25 -32.52 -47.36
C ALA A 168 0.60 -33.11 -46.09
N GLN A 169 0.89 -34.37 -45.75
CA GLN A 169 0.42 -35.01 -44.51
C GLN A 169 0.97 -34.32 -43.25
N GLN A 170 2.22 -33.87 -43.29
CA GLN A 170 2.82 -33.11 -42.19
C GLN A 170 2.14 -31.75 -42.01
N LEU A 171 1.82 -31.04 -43.10
CA LEU A 171 1.05 -29.81 -43.05
C LEU A 171 -0.39 -30.07 -42.60
N GLU A 172 -1.00 -31.16 -43.04
CA GLU A 172 -2.38 -31.51 -42.70
C GLU A 172 -2.56 -31.71 -41.20
N ALA A 173 -1.59 -32.36 -40.55
CA ALA A 173 -1.58 -32.61 -39.11
C ALA A 173 -1.31 -31.37 -38.26
N LEU A 174 -0.89 -30.25 -38.87
CA LEU A 174 -0.58 -29.02 -38.15
C LEU A 174 -1.80 -28.08 -38.06
N PRO A 175 -1.95 -27.36 -36.94
CA PRO A 175 -3.05 -26.44 -36.74
C PRO A 175 -2.90 -25.17 -37.59
N ASP A 176 -4.03 -24.69 -38.12
CA ASP A 176 -4.07 -23.63 -39.12
C ASP A 176 -3.79 -22.23 -38.56
N ASN A 177 -4.13 -21.98 -37.29
CA ASN A 177 -3.96 -20.67 -36.66
C ASN A 177 -2.57 -20.55 -36.05
N TYR A 178 -1.63 -19.90 -36.73
CA TYR A 178 -0.23 -19.76 -36.30
C TYR A 178 -0.11 -19.00 -34.97
N LYS A 179 -0.84 -17.89 -34.80
CA LYS A 179 -0.72 -16.97 -33.65
C LYS A 179 -0.91 -17.64 -32.29
N SER A 180 -1.89 -18.55 -32.18
CA SER A 180 -2.28 -19.21 -30.93
C SER A 180 -1.41 -20.42 -30.55
N GLN A 181 -0.44 -20.82 -31.38
CA GLN A 181 0.36 -22.02 -31.13
C GLN A 181 1.58 -21.75 -30.25
N ASN A 182 2.05 -22.81 -29.58
CA ASN A 182 3.30 -22.79 -28.84
C ASN A 182 4.53 -22.70 -29.79
N LEU A 183 5.70 -22.31 -29.23
CA LEU A 183 6.92 -22.12 -30.01
C LEU A 183 7.37 -23.38 -30.80
N PRO A 184 7.31 -24.60 -30.24
CA PRO A 184 7.63 -25.82 -30.99
C PRO A 184 6.72 -26.02 -32.22
N THR A 185 5.41 -25.84 -32.07
CA THR A 185 4.44 -26.00 -33.17
C THR A 185 4.62 -24.89 -34.21
N LYS A 186 4.89 -23.64 -33.80
CA LYS A 186 5.23 -22.54 -34.74
C LYS A 186 6.44 -22.88 -35.62
N ARG A 187 7.48 -23.49 -35.03
CA ARG A 187 8.66 -23.95 -35.80
C ARG A 187 8.29 -25.06 -36.78
N ALA A 188 7.46 -26.02 -36.38
CA ALA A 188 7.01 -27.10 -37.25
C ALA A 188 6.19 -26.57 -38.43
N ILE A 189 5.30 -25.59 -38.20
CA ILE A 189 4.54 -24.89 -39.25
C ILE A 189 5.48 -24.21 -40.24
N ILE A 190 6.43 -23.41 -39.75
CA ILE A 190 7.42 -22.73 -40.61
C ILE A 190 8.23 -23.73 -41.44
N GLN A 191 8.74 -24.80 -40.82
CA GLN A 191 9.52 -25.82 -41.51
C GLN A 191 8.70 -26.52 -42.60
N GLY A 192 7.47 -26.94 -42.29
CA GLY A 192 6.57 -27.54 -43.27
C GLY A 192 6.30 -26.60 -44.45
N LEU A 193 6.04 -25.31 -44.18
CA LEU A 193 5.79 -24.31 -45.21
C LEU A 193 7.02 -23.99 -46.07
N VAL A 194 8.22 -23.99 -45.49
CA VAL A 194 9.48 -23.84 -46.24
C VAL A 194 9.63 -25.01 -47.24
N TYR A 195 9.44 -26.25 -46.78
CA TYR A 195 9.55 -27.42 -47.65
C TYR A 195 8.47 -27.42 -48.75
N SER A 196 7.23 -27.07 -48.40
CA SER A 196 6.14 -26.94 -49.40
C SER A 196 6.40 -25.83 -50.41
N ARG A 197 6.96 -24.70 -49.99
CA ARG A 197 7.31 -23.60 -50.89
C ARG A 197 8.42 -23.99 -51.87
N GLU A 198 9.41 -24.75 -51.41
CA GLU A 198 10.49 -25.23 -52.27
C GLU A 198 9.96 -26.23 -53.32
N GLU A 199 9.12 -27.17 -52.92
CA GLU A 199 8.52 -28.16 -53.82
C GLU A 199 7.52 -27.54 -54.80
N THR A 200 6.69 -26.60 -54.37
CA THR A 200 5.81 -25.84 -55.29
C THR A 200 6.59 -24.99 -56.28
N ARG A 201 7.74 -24.42 -55.88
CA ARG A 201 8.65 -23.72 -56.80
C ARG A 201 9.23 -24.67 -57.85
N LYS A 202 9.72 -25.86 -57.45
CA LYS A 202 10.21 -26.89 -58.38
C LYS A 202 9.12 -27.34 -59.35
N LEU A 203 7.88 -27.52 -58.87
CA LEU A 203 6.73 -27.84 -59.72
C LEU A 203 6.44 -26.72 -60.73
N LYS A 204 6.42 -25.46 -60.30
CA LYS A 204 6.26 -24.30 -61.19
C LYS A 204 7.33 -24.25 -62.28
N GLU A 205 8.60 -24.45 -61.92
CA GLU A 205 9.71 -24.47 -62.88
C GLU A 205 9.57 -25.62 -63.90
N LYS A 206 9.16 -26.82 -63.44
CA LYS A 206 8.87 -27.97 -64.32
C LYS A 206 7.69 -27.71 -65.26
N ILE A 207 6.59 -27.17 -64.74
CA ILE A 207 5.41 -26.78 -65.53
C ILE A 207 5.83 -25.79 -66.62
N TYR A 208 6.55 -24.74 -66.26
CA TYR A 208 7.03 -23.73 -67.22
C TYR A 208 7.96 -24.33 -68.30
N ALA A 209 8.89 -25.19 -67.89
CA ALA A 209 9.78 -25.87 -68.83
C ALA A 209 9.02 -26.80 -69.81
N LEU A 210 8.00 -27.51 -69.32
CA LEU A 210 7.15 -28.38 -70.14
C LEU A 210 6.23 -27.58 -71.05
N GLU A 211 5.67 -26.46 -70.60
CA GLU A 211 4.88 -25.54 -71.42
C GLU A 211 5.72 -24.97 -72.57
N LYS A 212 6.98 -24.56 -72.29
CA LYS A 212 7.92 -24.10 -73.31
C LYS A 212 8.21 -25.19 -74.34
N LYS A 213 8.47 -26.42 -73.90
CA LYS A 213 8.69 -27.59 -74.77
C LYS A 213 7.44 -27.97 -75.58
N ARG A 214 6.24 -27.85 -75.00
CA ARG A 214 4.97 -28.11 -75.68
C ARG A 214 4.78 -27.19 -76.87
N ASN A 215 5.12 -25.91 -76.72
CA ASN A 215 4.97 -24.92 -77.78
C ASN A 215 5.94 -25.15 -78.96
N THR A 216 6.99 -25.96 -78.77
CA THR A 216 7.99 -26.28 -79.80
C THR A 216 7.98 -27.74 -80.26
N SER A 217 7.04 -28.57 -79.77
CA SER A 217 7.03 -30.02 -79.99
C SER A 217 5.99 -30.47 -81.01
N THR A 218 6.32 -31.52 -81.77
CA THR A 218 5.44 -32.23 -82.71
C THR A 218 4.41 -33.14 -82.03
N THR A 219 4.58 -33.47 -80.73
CA THR A 219 3.65 -34.33 -79.95
C THR A 219 3.08 -33.60 -78.71
N PRO A 220 2.23 -32.57 -78.90
CA PRO A 220 1.76 -31.69 -77.83
C PRO A 220 0.79 -32.36 -76.83
N ARG A 221 0.09 -33.43 -77.23
CA ARG A 221 -0.90 -34.13 -76.37
C ARG A 221 -0.25 -34.82 -75.17
N SER A 222 0.88 -35.51 -75.35
CA SER A 222 1.59 -36.18 -74.25
C SER A 222 2.10 -35.20 -73.20
N LEU A 223 2.63 -34.05 -73.65
CA LEU A 223 3.12 -33.00 -72.77
C LEU A 223 1.98 -32.32 -71.99
N THR A 224 0.78 -32.28 -72.55
CA THR A 224 -0.40 -31.71 -71.87
C THR A 224 -0.84 -32.57 -70.68
N PHE A 225 -0.76 -33.90 -70.79
CA PHE A 225 -1.07 -34.79 -69.68
C PHE A 225 -0.08 -34.61 -68.51
N GLU A 226 1.22 -34.52 -68.80
CA GLU A 226 2.25 -34.27 -67.77
C GLU A 226 2.11 -32.89 -67.12
N ILE A 227 1.84 -31.84 -67.92
CA ILE A 227 1.58 -30.50 -67.41
C ILE A 227 0.39 -30.50 -66.46
N ASN A 228 -0.73 -31.13 -66.84
CA ASN A 228 -1.93 -31.22 -66.00
C ASN A 228 -1.65 -31.99 -64.70
N LYS A 229 -0.87 -33.07 -64.75
CA LYS A 229 -0.44 -33.82 -63.56
C LYS A 229 0.36 -32.93 -62.60
N TYR A 230 1.32 -32.15 -63.10
CA TYR A 230 2.10 -31.25 -62.25
C TYR A 230 1.29 -30.06 -61.73
N ILE A 231 0.34 -29.54 -62.52
CA ILE A 231 -0.62 -28.50 -62.08
C ILE A 231 -1.50 -29.04 -60.94
N GLN A 232 -1.98 -30.27 -61.02
CA GLN A 232 -2.75 -30.91 -59.95
C GLN A 232 -1.93 -31.02 -58.67
N GLN A 233 -0.69 -31.55 -58.76
CA GLN A 233 0.22 -31.66 -57.61
C GLN A 233 0.53 -30.28 -56.99
N PHE A 234 0.70 -29.26 -57.83
CA PHE A 234 0.93 -27.89 -57.41
C PHE A 234 -0.27 -27.29 -56.66
N ASN A 235 -1.49 -27.53 -57.17
CA ASN A 235 -2.71 -27.02 -56.56
C ASN A 235 -2.98 -27.65 -55.19
N ILE A 236 -2.71 -28.95 -55.03
CA ILE A 236 -2.87 -29.64 -53.73
C ILE A 236 -1.93 -29.02 -52.69
N LEU A 237 -0.63 -28.92 -52.97
CA LEU A 237 0.35 -28.32 -52.06
C LEU A 237 0.08 -26.84 -51.78
N SER A 238 -0.31 -26.08 -52.81
CA SER A 238 -0.67 -24.66 -52.68
C SER A 238 -1.94 -24.46 -51.83
N GLY A 239 -2.91 -25.38 -51.94
CA GLY A 239 -4.11 -25.41 -51.10
C GLY A 239 -3.78 -25.59 -49.62
N GLU A 240 -2.93 -26.57 -49.30
CA GLU A 240 -2.47 -26.80 -47.92
C GLU A 240 -1.67 -25.62 -47.36
N MET A 241 -0.84 -24.95 -48.18
CA MET A 241 -0.12 -23.76 -47.74
C MET A 241 -1.06 -22.58 -47.41
N LYS A 242 -2.14 -22.39 -48.18
CA LYS A 242 -3.11 -21.29 -47.98
C LYS A 242 -4.01 -21.48 -46.76
N ARG A 243 -4.03 -22.68 -46.18
CA ARG A 243 -4.83 -23.00 -45.01
C ARG A 243 -4.35 -22.26 -43.76
N PHE A 244 -3.05 -21.98 -43.69
CA PHE A 244 -2.42 -21.33 -42.54
C PHE A 244 -2.74 -19.84 -42.46
N LYS A 245 -3.21 -19.41 -41.30
CA LYS A 245 -3.49 -18.02 -40.95
C LYS A 245 -2.39 -17.53 -40.01
N PHE A 246 -1.65 -16.53 -40.47
CA PHE A 246 -0.60 -15.85 -39.71
C PHE A 246 -1.18 -14.72 -38.88
#